data_AF-A0AAD0HUV4-F1
#
_entry.id   AF-A0AAD0HUV4-F1
#
_cell.length_a   1.000
_cell.length_b   1.000
_cell.length_c   1.000
_cell.angle_alpha   90.00
_cell.angle_beta   90.00
_cell.angle_gamma   90.00
#
_symmetry.space_group_name_H-M   'P 1'
#
loop_
_entity.id
_entity.type
_entity.pdbx_description
1 polymer ?
#
loop_
_entity_poly.entity_id
_entity_poly.type
_entity_poly.pdbx_seq_one_letter_code
_entity_poly.pdbx_strand_id
1 'polypeptide(L)'
;MLVVRDSVSFSIFAGITTDGKPHFDKMIGRKIDYPDTADSFKIVKKGNSYKLIYYGYDPETQKSSTETSTLKVYKNIYLIDKYGIVYGYDTAKKKVAFLRENLEVIYYEGQ
;
A
#
# COMPACT_ATOMS: atom_id res chain seq x y z
N MET A 1 -30.22 -28.89 -1.40
CA MET A 1 -28.80 -28.51 -1.63
C MET A 1 -28.66 -27.04 -1.30
N LEU A 2 -28.26 -26.73 -0.07
CA LEU A 2 -28.02 -25.36 0.36
C LEU A 2 -26.51 -25.14 0.23
N VAL A 3 -26.06 -24.39 -0.77
CA VAL A 3 -24.67 -23.94 -0.83
C VAL A 3 -24.56 -22.74 0.10
N VAL A 4 -24.11 -22.98 1.32
CA VAL A 4 -23.70 -21.91 2.22
C VAL A 4 -22.47 -21.27 1.59
N ARG A 5 -22.64 -20.08 1.00
CA ARG A 5 -21.52 -19.22 0.61
C ARG A 5 -21.01 -18.57 1.88
N ASP A 6 -20.07 -19.23 2.54
CA ASP A 6 -19.28 -18.66 3.64
C ASP A 6 -18.35 -17.57 3.08
N SER A 7 -18.91 -16.41 2.76
CA SER A 7 -18.15 -15.21 2.36
C SER A 7 -18.23 -14.10 3.40
N VAL A 8 -18.48 -14.43 4.68
CA VAL A 8 -18.75 -13.44 5.73
C VAL A 8 -17.56 -13.21 6.68
N SER A 9 -16.51 -14.03 6.67
CA SER A 9 -15.52 -14.04 7.76
C SER A 9 -14.15 -13.39 7.49
N PHE A 10 -13.85 -12.87 6.30
CA PHE A 10 -12.52 -12.27 6.02
C PHE A 10 -12.45 -10.74 6.04
N SER A 11 -13.59 -10.04 5.95
CA SER A 11 -13.60 -8.58 5.69
C SER A 11 -13.67 -7.69 6.93
N ILE A 12 -13.75 -8.26 8.14
CA ILE A 12 -13.97 -7.46 9.38
C ILE A 12 -12.71 -7.25 10.22
N PHE A 13 -11.57 -7.86 9.84
CA PHE A 13 -10.30 -7.78 10.59
C PHE A 13 -9.19 -6.99 9.89
N ALA A 14 -9.38 -6.61 8.62
CA ALA A 14 -8.49 -5.72 7.91
C ALA A 14 -9.15 -4.35 7.85
N GLY A 15 -8.46 -3.26 8.21
CA GLY A 15 -9.03 -1.91 8.18
C GLY A 15 -9.48 -1.42 6.79
N ILE A 16 -9.44 -2.26 5.74
CA ILE A 16 -9.84 -1.96 4.37
C ILE A 16 -10.80 -3.02 3.80
N THR A 17 -11.54 -2.63 2.77
CA THR A 17 -12.34 -3.61 2.00
C THR A 17 -11.45 -4.39 1.03
N THR A 18 -11.44 -5.71 1.15
CA THR A 18 -10.67 -6.63 0.28
C THR A 18 -11.52 -7.82 -0.16
N ASP A 19 -11.26 -8.33 -1.37
CA ASP A 19 -11.81 -9.59 -1.90
C ASP A 19 -10.87 -10.78 -1.71
N GLY A 20 -9.82 -10.62 -0.88
CA GLY A 20 -8.81 -11.64 -0.61
C GLY A 20 -7.75 -11.79 -1.71
N LYS A 21 -7.75 -10.92 -2.72
CA LYS A 21 -6.71 -10.90 -3.77
C LYS A 21 -5.71 -9.76 -3.53
N PRO A 22 -4.47 -9.90 -4.02
CA PRO A 22 -3.42 -8.91 -3.77
C PRO A 22 -3.63 -7.55 -4.44
N HIS A 23 -4.23 -7.51 -5.64
CA HIS A 23 -4.40 -6.28 -6.44
C HIS A 23 -3.13 -5.40 -6.57
N PHE A 24 -1.94 -6.00 -6.52
CA PHE A 24 -0.67 -5.26 -6.59
C PHE A 24 -0.53 -4.47 -7.91
N ASP A 25 -1.11 -4.98 -8.99
CA ASP A 25 -1.22 -4.30 -10.29
C ASP A 25 -1.92 -2.94 -10.19
N LYS A 26 -2.89 -2.79 -9.28
CA LYS A 26 -3.63 -1.54 -9.05
C LYS A 26 -2.87 -0.55 -8.16
N MET A 27 -1.74 -0.96 -7.60
CA MET A 27 -0.84 -0.11 -6.78
C MET A 27 0.41 0.29 -7.57
N ILE A 28 0.89 -0.59 -8.46
CA ILE A 28 2.08 -0.35 -9.26
C ILE A 28 1.89 0.87 -10.17
N GLY A 29 2.94 1.67 -10.31
CA GLY A 29 2.98 2.74 -11.29
C GLY A 29 2.48 4.09 -10.77
N ARG A 30 1.70 4.08 -9.69
CA ARG A 30 1.05 5.25 -9.10
C ARG A 30 2.07 6.09 -8.33
N LYS A 31 2.02 7.41 -8.52
CA LYS A 31 2.70 8.36 -7.64
C LYS A 31 1.74 8.67 -6.49
N ILE A 32 2.19 8.45 -5.28
CA ILE A 32 1.39 8.67 -4.07
C ILE A 32 2.15 9.63 -3.17
N ASP A 33 1.53 10.76 -2.85
CA ASP A 33 2.12 11.77 -1.99
C ASP A 33 1.93 11.39 -0.51
N TYR A 34 2.91 11.71 0.33
CA TYR A 34 2.76 11.58 1.78
C TYR A 34 1.92 12.74 2.33
N PRO A 35 1.07 12.50 3.34
CA PRO A 35 0.34 13.58 4.00
C PRO A 35 1.31 14.61 4.59
N ASP A 36 0.95 15.89 4.50
CA ASP A 36 1.64 17.01 5.16
C ASP A 36 3.11 17.24 4.75
N THR A 37 3.62 16.55 3.73
CA THR A 37 4.96 16.78 3.18
C THR A 37 4.93 16.92 1.66
N ALA A 38 6.02 17.46 1.08
CA ALA A 38 6.21 17.48 -0.37
C ALA A 38 6.74 16.13 -0.91
N ASP A 39 6.89 15.15 -0.02
CA ASP A 39 7.46 13.85 -0.37
C ASP A 39 6.41 12.98 -1.03
N SER A 40 6.89 12.03 -1.83
CA SER A 40 6.04 11.06 -2.49
C SER A 40 6.76 9.76 -2.66
N PHE A 41 6.04 8.73 -3.10
CA PHE A 41 6.67 7.50 -3.53
C PHE A 41 5.91 6.86 -4.68
N LYS A 42 6.54 5.84 -5.24
CA LYS A 42 5.98 4.99 -6.27
C LYS A 42 6.33 3.54 -6.00
N ILE A 43 5.34 2.67 -6.14
CA ILE A 43 5.58 1.22 -6.12
C ILE A 43 5.79 0.74 -7.56
N VAL A 44 6.84 -0.04 -7.77
CA VAL A 44 7.13 -0.66 -9.07
C VAL A 44 7.40 -2.15 -8.92
N LYS A 45 7.04 -2.93 -9.93
CA LYS A 45 7.47 -4.33 -10.06
C LYS A 45 8.74 -4.39 -10.90
N LYS A 46 9.77 -5.05 -10.39
CA LYS A 46 11.05 -5.29 -11.08
C LYS A 46 11.35 -6.79 -11.01
N GLY A 47 11.11 -7.49 -12.12
CA GLY A 47 11.14 -8.95 -12.15
C GLY A 47 10.12 -9.54 -11.16
N ASN A 48 10.61 -10.37 -10.23
CA ASN A 48 9.79 -11.01 -9.21
C ASN A 48 9.69 -10.22 -7.90
N SER A 49 10.27 -9.02 -7.83
CA SER A 49 10.27 -8.19 -6.63
C SER A 49 9.45 -6.92 -6.79
N TYR A 50 8.94 -6.41 -5.68
CA TYR A 50 8.31 -5.10 -5.58
C TYR A 50 9.31 -4.12 -4.96
N LYS A 51 9.39 -2.91 -5.50
CA LYS A 51 10.25 -1.84 -5.00
C LYS A 51 9.41 -0.62 -4.68
N LEU A 52 9.73 0.06 -3.59
CA LEU A 52 9.25 1.40 -3.29
C LEU A 52 10.35 2.37 -3.65
N ILE A 53 10.03 3.34 -4.51
CA ILE A 53 10.90 4.46 -4.84
C ILE A 53 10.36 5.68 -4.12
N TYR A 54 11.07 6.13 -3.10
CA TYR A 54 10.80 7.33 -2.33
C TYR A 54 11.39 8.54 -3.06
N TYR A 55 10.66 9.65 -3.05
CA TYR A 55 11.07 10.95 -3.58
C TYR A 55 10.90 11.98 -2.47
N GLY A 56 12.03 12.42 -1.92
CA GLY A 56 12.04 13.43 -0.86
C GLY A 56 12.32 14.81 -1.41
N TYR A 57 11.78 15.84 -0.75
CA TYR A 57 12.11 17.23 -1.01
C TYR A 57 12.32 18.00 0.29
N ASP A 58 13.53 18.53 0.46
CA ASP A 58 13.87 19.43 1.57
C ASP A 58 13.66 20.88 1.13
N PRO A 59 12.65 21.60 1.67
CA PRO A 59 12.37 22.98 1.29
C PRO A 59 13.41 23.98 1.82
N GLU A 60 14.13 23.67 2.89
CA GLU A 60 15.14 24.57 3.47
C GLU A 60 16.40 24.59 2.59
N THR A 61 16.82 23.41 2.12
CA THR A 61 18.00 23.29 1.25
C THR A 61 17.67 23.27 -0.24
N GLN A 62 16.39 23.23 -0.61
CA GLN A 62 15.86 23.07 -1.97
C GLN A 62 16.40 21.83 -2.70
N LYS A 63 16.74 20.78 -1.95
CA LYS A 63 17.33 19.55 -2.51
C LYS A 63 16.30 18.44 -2.61
N SER A 64 16.32 17.72 -3.73
CA SER A 64 15.56 16.49 -3.90
C SER A 64 16.43 15.26 -3.58
N SER A 65 15.81 14.24 -3.01
CA SER A 65 16.44 12.94 -2.76
C SER A 65 15.60 11.81 -3.37
N THR A 66 16.25 10.68 -3.65
CA THR A 66 15.54 9.48 -4.13
C THR A 66 16.15 8.26 -3.48
N GLU A 67 15.29 7.43 -2.89
CA GLU A 67 15.70 6.18 -2.27
C GLU A 67 14.86 5.02 -2.80
N THR A 68 15.50 3.89 -3.06
CA THR A 68 14.79 2.67 -3.48
C THR A 68 14.92 1.61 -2.42
N SER A 69 13.80 1.05 -1.97
CA SER A 69 13.76 -0.05 -1.03
C SER A 69 12.97 -1.23 -1.59
N THR A 70 13.21 -2.43 -1.06
CA THR A 70 12.50 -3.65 -1.46
C THR A 70 11.30 -3.86 -0.55
N LEU A 71 10.13 -4.06 -1.15
CA LEU A 71 8.92 -4.45 -0.44
C LEU A 71 8.82 -5.96 -0.38
N LYS A 72 8.32 -6.47 0.74
CA LYS A 72 8.00 -7.90 0.91
C LYS A 72 6.51 -8.11 0.71
N VAL A 73 6.13 -9.25 0.14
CA VAL A 73 4.72 -9.67 0.14
C VAL A 73 4.34 -10.07 1.57
N TYR A 74 3.28 -9.48 2.09
CA TYR A 74 2.80 -9.66 3.45
C TYR A 74 1.36 -10.18 3.46
N LYS A 75 1.11 -11.24 4.24
CA LYS A 75 -0.19 -11.96 4.29
C LYS A 75 -0.79 -12.25 2.90
N ASN A 76 0.06 -12.50 1.90
CA ASN A 76 -0.26 -12.74 0.50
C ASN A 76 -0.95 -11.61 -0.28
N ILE A 77 -1.60 -10.65 0.39
CA ILE A 77 -2.42 -9.63 -0.26
C ILE A 77 -1.91 -8.18 -0.07
N TYR A 78 -0.89 -7.99 0.76
CA TYR A 78 -0.28 -6.70 1.03
C TYR A 78 1.18 -6.66 0.60
N LEU A 79 1.72 -5.44 0.50
CA LEU A 79 3.16 -5.20 0.48
C LEU A 79 3.56 -4.54 1.80
N ILE A 80 4.73 -4.86 2.34
CA ILE A 80 5.26 -4.23 3.56
C ILE A 80 6.68 -3.71 3.31
N ASP A 81 6.98 -2.52 3.81
CA ASP A 81 8.34 -1.96 3.77
C ASP A 81 9.19 -2.32 5.00
N LYS A 82 10.43 -1.83 5.02
CA LYS A 82 11.38 -2.10 6.10
C LYS A 82 11.04 -1.43 7.45
N TYR A 83 10.08 -0.49 7.44
CA TYR A 83 9.65 0.27 8.61
C TYR A 83 8.30 -0.23 9.17
N GLY A 84 7.74 -1.28 8.58
CA GLY A 84 6.47 -1.88 9.02
C GLY A 84 5.23 -1.18 8.46
N ILE A 85 5.37 -0.29 7.47
CA ILE A 85 4.20 0.26 6.77
C ILE A 85 3.72 -0.76 5.75
N VAL A 86 2.44 -1.08 5.87
CA VAL A 86 1.73 -2.05 5.02
C VAL A 86 0.91 -1.28 3.99
N TYR A 87 1.04 -1.67 2.72
CA TYR A 87 0.35 -1.09 1.58
C TYR A 87 -0.65 -2.10 1.04
N GLY A 88 -1.92 -1.71 0.98
CA GLY A 88 -3.01 -2.53 0.44
C GLY A 88 -3.91 -1.75 -0.50
N TYR A 89 -4.64 -2.45 -1.37
CA TYR A 89 -5.64 -1.82 -2.24
C TYR A 89 -7.04 -2.04 -1.70
N ASP A 90 -7.72 -0.96 -1.34
CA ASP A 90 -9.12 -1.02 -0.90
C ASP A 90 -10.03 -1.08 -2.12
N THR A 91 -10.76 -2.18 -2.27
CA THR A 91 -11.58 -2.45 -3.45
C THR A 91 -12.84 -1.59 -3.51
N ALA A 92 -13.37 -1.13 -2.38
CA ALA A 92 -14.52 -0.23 -2.32
C ALA A 92 -14.12 1.21 -2.66
N LYS A 93 -13.01 1.70 -2.08
CA LYS A 93 -12.53 3.07 -2.33
C LYS A 93 -11.73 3.21 -3.62
N LYS A 94 -11.24 2.10 -4.17
CA LYS A 94 -10.34 2.06 -5.33
C LYS A 94 -9.01 2.81 -5.12
N LYS A 95 -8.54 2.87 -3.88
CA LYS A 95 -7.37 3.64 -3.43
C LYS A 95 -6.35 2.72 -2.76
N VAL A 96 -5.08 3.12 -2.82
CA VAL A 96 -4.06 2.52 -1.95
C VAL A 96 -4.25 3.02 -0.52
N ALA A 97 -4.21 2.10 0.42
CA ALA A 97 -4.28 2.37 1.85
C ALA A 97 -2.93 2.07 2.50
N PHE A 98 -2.62 2.87 3.51
CA PHE A 98 -1.45 2.77 4.35
C PHE A 98 -1.90 2.25 5.68
N LEU A 99 -1.27 1.18 6.12
CA LEU A 99 -1.70 0.38 7.24
C LEU A 99 -0.52 0.19 8.18
N ARG A 100 -0.80 0.14 9.47
CA ARG A 100 0.14 -0.45 10.44
C ARG A 100 0.19 -1.96 10.24
N GLU A 101 1.18 -2.63 10.83
CA GLU A 101 1.28 -4.10 10.76
C GLU A 101 0.05 -4.84 11.34
N ASN A 102 -0.63 -4.24 12.31
CA ASN A 102 -1.90 -4.72 12.87
C ASN A 102 -3.11 -4.49 11.93
N LEU A 103 -2.89 -3.96 10.73
CA LEU A 103 -3.89 -3.64 9.70
C LEU A 103 -4.85 -2.49 10.04
N GLU A 104 -4.51 -1.65 11.02
CA GLU A 104 -5.16 -0.36 11.25
C GLU A 104 -4.80 0.63 10.13
N VAL A 105 -5.81 1.29 9.55
CA VAL A 105 -5.60 2.32 8.51
C VAL A 105 -4.99 3.56 9.12
N ILE A 106 -3.88 4.00 8.54
CA ILE A 106 -3.23 5.27 8.84
C ILE A 106 -3.83 6.35 7.92
N TYR A 107 -3.84 6.12 6.60
CA TYR A 107 -4.45 7.02 5.61
C TYR A 107 -4.66 6.34 4.25
N TYR A 108 -5.36 7.02 3.33
CA TYR A 108 -5.51 6.62 1.94
C TYR A 108 -4.74 7.55 0.99
N GLU A 109 -4.32 7.01 -0.15
CA GLU A 109 -3.81 7.78 -1.28
C GLU A 109 -4.76 8.91 -1.70
N GLY A 110 -4.20 10.10 -1.91
CA GLY A 110 -4.93 11.29 -2.36
C GLY A 110 -6.12 11.63 -1.47
N GLN A 111 -5.95 11.40 -0.16
CA GLN A 111 -6.88 11.80 0.88
C GLN A 111 -6.40 13.10 1.50
#